data_AF-A0A6N8U3V5-F1
#
_entry.id   AF-A0A6N8U3V5-F1
#
_cell.length_a   1.000
_cell.length_b   1.000
_cell.length_c   1.000
_cell.angle_alpha   90.00
_cell.angle_beta   90.00
_cell.angle_gamma   90.00
#
_symmetry.space_group_name_H-M   'P 1'
#
loop_
_entity.id
_entity.type
_entity.pdbx_description
1 polymer ?
#
loop_
_entity_poly.entity_id
_entity_poly.type
_entity_poly.pdbx_seq_one_letter_code
_entity_poly.pdbx_strand_id
1 'polypeptide(L)'
;MRVPLSQVTKYLFKPHPGVDIKYLEHDISGETEVTEFLTPNQLESLEPEARKNHSRFLNDINGKVRDQIRTSNFYRFASIALLILFIILPGLILFFLGGSHWALIGGVYYAFFAYLLVEAYIQANSNYFEYTLYEQFEKEYIK
;
A
#
# COMPACT_ATOMS: atom_id res chain seq x y z
N MET A 1 0.98 8.67 -3.30
CA MET A 1 1.56 9.65 -2.34
C MET A 1 2.55 8.94 -1.44
N ARG A 2 3.40 9.66 -0.69
CA ARG A 2 4.37 9.05 0.25
C ARG A 2 4.11 9.57 1.66
N VAL A 3 3.95 8.66 2.62
CA VAL A 3 3.86 9.00 4.04
C VAL A 3 5.18 9.63 4.52
N PRO A 4 5.17 10.75 5.24
CA PRO A 4 6.37 11.28 5.87
C PRO A 4 6.95 10.28 6.88
N LEU A 5 8.27 10.12 6.92
CA LEU A 5 8.96 9.19 7.84
C LEU A 5 8.54 9.39 9.31
N SER A 6 8.34 10.65 9.72
CA SER A 6 7.88 11.00 11.07
C SER A 6 6.45 10.55 11.40
N GLN A 7 5.67 10.19 10.38
CA GLN A 7 4.27 9.80 10.51
C GLN A 7 4.04 8.31 10.24
N VAL A 8 5.07 7.56 9.85
CA VAL A 8 4.96 6.13 9.53
C VAL A 8 4.31 5.35 10.68
N THR A 9 4.79 5.53 11.91
CA THR A 9 4.24 4.83 13.09
C THR A 9 2.78 5.21 13.37
N LYS A 10 2.42 6.47 13.15
CA LYS A 10 1.05 6.97 13.35
C LYS A 10 0.07 6.30 12.39
N TYR A 11 0.45 6.15 11.12
CA TYR A 11 -0.44 5.58 10.10
C TYR A 11 -0.31 4.06 9.98
N LEU A 12 0.79 3.45 10.42
CA LEU A 12 0.98 1.99 10.37
C LEU A 12 -0.17 1.20 11.00
N PHE A 13 -0.63 1.63 12.18
CA PHE A 13 -1.67 0.92 12.94
C PHE A 13 -3.03 1.61 12.91
N LYS A 14 -3.20 2.59 12.02
CA LYS A 14 -4.40 3.43 11.99
C LYS A 14 -4.98 3.46 10.58
N PRO A 15 -5.70 2.40 10.15
CA PRO A 15 -6.51 2.47 8.93
C PRO A 15 -7.65 3.48 9.14
N HIS A 16 -8.17 4.06 8.06
CA HIS A 16 -9.26 5.01 8.18
C HIS A 16 -10.58 4.28 8.45
N PRO A 17 -11.31 4.56 9.55
CA PRO A 17 -12.46 3.75 9.97
C PRO A 17 -13.67 3.88 9.04
N GLY A 18 -13.71 4.94 8.22
CA GLY A 18 -14.79 5.24 7.30
C GLY A 18 -14.53 4.91 5.84
N VAL A 19 -13.32 4.49 5.48
CA VAL A 19 -12.89 4.24 4.10
C VAL A 19 -12.72 2.74 3.90
N ASP A 20 -13.28 2.23 2.82
CA ASP A 20 -13.10 0.86 2.33
C ASP A 20 -12.95 0.93 0.81
N ILE A 21 -11.71 0.84 0.33
CA ILE A 21 -11.40 0.98 -1.10
C ILE A 21 -11.47 -0.40 -1.75
N LYS A 22 -12.50 -0.62 -2.57
CA LYS A 22 -12.60 -1.80 -3.43
C LYS A 22 -12.45 -1.39 -4.87
N TYR A 23 -11.79 -2.24 -5.64
CA TYR A 23 -11.53 -1.98 -7.05
C TYR A 23 -11.53 -3.27 -7.86
N LEU A 24 -11.83 -3.12 -9.14
CA LEU A 24 -11.69 -4.15 -10.15
C LEU A 24 -10.53 -3.76 -11.07
N GLU A 25 -9.63 -4.71 -11.31
CA GLU A 25 -8.56 -4.56 -12.30
C GLU A 25 -8.95 -5.32 -13.57
N HIS A 26 -8.93 -4.65 -14.70
CA HIS A 26 -9.20 -5.28 -15.99
C HIS A 26 -7.96 -6.00 -16.51
N ASP A 27 -8.06 -7.33 -16.65
CA ASP A 27 -6.95 -8.21 -17.04
C ASP A 27 -6.24 -7.82 -18.34
N ILE A 28 -6.94 -7.18 -19.29
CA ILE A 28 -6.42 -6.85 -20.62
C ILE A 28 -5.86 -5.42 -20.69
N SER A 29 -6.58 -4.44 -20.15
CA SER A 29 -6.18 -3.02 -20.21
C SER A 29 -5.32 -2.57 -19.03
N GLY A 30 -5.30 -3.33 -17.92
CA GLY A 30 -4.66 -2.94 -16.67
C GLY A 30 -5.26 -1.67 -16.07
N GLU A 31 -6.50 -1.35 -16.44
CA GLU A 31 -7.27 -0.27 -15.86
C GLU A 31 -7.87 -0.71 -14.53
N THR A 32 -7.87 0.23 -13.57
CA THR A 32 -8.42 0.00 -12.24
C THR A 32 -9.67 0.86 -12.10
N GLU A 33 -10.80 0.23 -11.86
CA GLU A 33 -12.06 0.88 -11.57
C GLU A 33 -12.38 0.73 -10.09
N VAL A 34 -12.47 1.83 -9.36
CA VAL A 34 -12.82 1.85 -7.94
C VAL A 34 -14.33 1.71 -7.82
N THR A 35 -14.77 0.62 -7.21
CA THR A 35 -16.17 0.27 -7.03
C THR A 35 -16.74 0.77 -5.71
N GLU A 36 -15.90 0.82 -4.67
CA GLU A 36 -16.26 1.30 -3.35
C GLU A 36 -15.11 2.13 -2.77
N PHE A 37 -15.46 3.18 -2.02
CA PHE A 37 -14.51 4.03 -1.31
C PHE A 37 -14.89 4.24 0.15
N LEU A 38 -16.18 4.36 0.45
CA LEU A 38 -16.68 4.50 1.83
C LEU A 38 -17.26 3.20 2.34
N THR A 39 -17.13 2.98 3.65
CA THR A 39 -17.89 1.94 4.34
C THR A 39 -19.40 2.18 4.18
N PRO A 40 -20.25 1.12 4.19
CA PRO A 40 -21.70 1.27 4.02
C PRO A 40 -22.33 2.28 4.99
N ASN A 41 -21.91 2.25 6.25
CA ASN A 41 -22.40 3.17 7.29
C ASN A 41 -22.07 4.63 6.97
N GLN A 42 -20.87 4.90 6.45
CA GLN A 42 -20.47 6.26 6.06
C GLN A 42 -21.22 6.73 4.81
N LEU A 43 -21.36 5.87 3.81
CA LEU A 43 -22.12 6.16 2.59
C LEU A 43 -23.60 6.48 2.91
N GLU A 44 -24.20 5.78 3.87
CA GLU A 44 -25.57 6.01 4.32
C GLU A 44 -25.73 7.33 5.07
N SER A 45 -24.71 7.75 5.82
CA SER A 45 -24.71 9.02 6.55
C SER A 45 -24.56 10.26 5.65
N LEU A 46 -24.16 10.08 4.38
CA LEU A 46 -24.04 11.19 3.43
C LEU A 46 -25.42 11.74 3.03
N GLU A 47 -25.46 13.07 2.89
CA GLU A 47 -26.59 13.76 2.30
C GLU A 47 -26.86 13.29 0.85
N PRO A 48 -28.12 13.34 0.37
CA PRO A 48 -28.47 12.85 -0.97
C PRO A 48 -27.66 13.49 -2.11
N GLU A 49 -27.29 14.77 -1.96
CA GLU A 49 -26.46 15.48 -2.93
C GLU A 49 -25.01 14.98 -2.94
N ALA A 50 -24.40 14.81 -1.75
CA ALA A 50 -23.07 14.25 -1.59
C ALA A 50 -22.99 12.80 -2.09
N ARG A 51 -24.06 12.02 -1.94
CA ARG A 51 -24.14 10.63 -2.45
C ARG A 51 -24.13 10.57 -3.98
N LYS A 52 -24.69 11.58 -4.66
CA LYS A 52 -24.62 11.72 -6.12
C LYS A 52 -23.21 12.14 -6.58
N ASN A 53 -22.54 12.97 -5.80
CA ASN A 53 -21.16 13.40 -6.05
C ASN A 53 -20.13 12.29 -5.78
N HIS A 54 -20.44 11.34 -4.89
CA HIS A 54 -19.60 10.19 -4.58
C HIS A 54 -19.28 9.34 -5.80
N SER A 55 -20.24 9.07 -6.70
CA SER A 55 -19.96 8.29 -7.92
C SER A 55 -18.99 9.00 -8.87
N ARG A 56 -19.01 10.34 -8.90
CA ARG A 56 -18.02 11.13 -9.66
C ARG A 56 -16.64 11.02 -9.01
N PHE A 57 -16.58 11.12 -7.68
CA PHE A 57 -15.33 10.96 -6.93
C PHE A 57 -14.67 9.60 -7.20
N LEU A 58 -15.43 8.50 -7.24
CA LEU A 58 -14.89 7.16 -7.56
C LEU A 58 -14.11 7.16 -8.87
N ASN A 59 -14.66 7.77 -9.93
CA ASN A 59 -13.98 7.88 -11.22
C ASN A 59 -12.73 8.74 -11.17
N ASP A 60 -12.77 9.84 -10.42
CA ASP A 60 -11.65 10.79 -10.30
C ASP A 60 -10.45 10.19 -9.53
N ILE A 61 -10.69 9.21 -8.65
CA ILE A 61 -9.64 8.55 -7.87
C ILE A 61 -9.07 7.29 -8.53
N ASN A 62 -9.70 6.76 -9.60
CA ASN A 62 -9.23 5.55 -10.31
C ASN A 62 -7.72 5.60 -10.62
N GLY A 63 -7.25 6.71 -11.18
CA GLY A 63 -5.82 6.91 -11.47
C GLY A 63 -4.95 6.91 -10.21
N LYS A 64 -5.39 7.57 -9.13
CA LYS A 64 -4.65 7.66 -7.87
C LYS A 64 -4.55 6.29 -7.18
N VAL A 65 -5.64 5.52 -7.17
CA VAL A 65 -5.67 4.16 -6.60
C VAL A 65 -4.78 3.23 -7.41
N ARG A 66 -4.89 3.25 -8.75
CA ARG A 66 -4.01 2.49 -9.65
C ARG A 66 -2.53 2.78 -9.41
N ASP A 67 -2.17 4.06 -9.33
CA ASP A 67 -0.79 4.47 -9.12
C ASP A 67 -0.27 4.04 -7.75
N GLN A 68 -1.13 4.08 -6.72
CA GLN A 68 -0.80 3.61 -5.38
C GLN A 68 -0.55 2.09 -5.36
N ILE A 69 -1.41 1.29 -6.01
CA ILE A 69 -1.25 -0.16 -6.14
C ILE A 69 0.06 -0.49 -6.88
N ARG A 70 0.28 0.13 -8.03
CA ARG A 70 1.52 -0.07 -8.82
C ARG A 70 2.76 0.29 -8.02
N THR A 71 2.73 1.42 -7.31
CA THR A 71 3.84 1.87 -6.47
C THR A 71 4.11 0.89 -5.33
N SER A 72 3.08 0.43 -4.64
CA SER A 72 3.17 -0.57 -3.57
C SER A 72 3.78 -1.88 -4.07
N ASN A 73 3.23 -2.43 -5.16
CA ASN A 73 3.72 -3.66 -5.78
C ASN A 73 5.16 -3.53 -6.28
N PHE A 74 5.52 -2.38 -6.87
CA PHE A 74 6.90 -2.11 -7.27
C PHE A 74 7.85 -2.11 -6.08
N TYR A 75 7.50 -1.46 -4.96
CA TYR A 75 8.34 -1.48 -3.76
C TYR A 75 8.49 -2.88 -3.16
N ARG A 76 7.41 -3.68 -3.13
CA ARG A 76 7.49 -5.10 -2.71
C ARG A 76 8.45 -5.87 -3.61
N PHE A 77 8.25 -5.82 -4.92
CA PHE A 77 9.08 -6.52 -5.87
C PHE A 77 10.55 -6.09 -5.79
N ALA A 78 10.80 -4.77 -5.80
CA ALA A 78 12.15 -4.22 -5.73
C ALA A 78 12.85 -4.61 -4.42
N SER A 79 12.14 -4.55 -3.29
CA SER A 79 12.72 -4.98 -2.01
C SER A 79 13.08 -6.46 -2.01
N ILE A 80 12.18 -7.35 -2.46
CA ILE A 80 12.46 -8.79 -2.58
C ILE A 80 13.69 -9.02 -3.47
N ALA A 81 13.74 -8.39 -4.65
CA ALA A 81 14.85 -8.52 -5.57
C ALA A 81 16.19 -8.07 -4.94
N LEU A 82 16.19 -6.94 -4.23
CA LEU A 82 17.37 -6.43 -3.53
C LEU A 82 17.81 -7.34 -2.38
N LEU A 83 16.85 -7.85 -1.58
CA LEU A 83 17.14 -8.78 -0.49
C LEU A 83 17.76 -10.08 -1.03
N ILE A 84 17.22 -10.61 -2.14
CA ILE A 84 17.79 -11.77 -2.81
C ILE A 84 19.21 -11.47 -3.29
N LEU A 85 19.39 -10.39 -4.05
CA LEU A 85 20.67 -10.07 -4.70
C LEU A 85 21.80 -9.77 -3.71
N PHE A 86 21.51 -9.06 -2.62
CA PHE A 86 22.53 -8.52 -1.72
C PHE A 86 22.68 -9.26 -0.40
N ILE A 87 21.71 -10.10 -0.02
CA ILE A 87 21.75 -10.80 1.28
C ILE A 87 21.72 -12.32 1.06
N ILE A 88 20.69 -12.81 0.37
CA ILE A 88 20.48 -14.25 0.24
C ILE A 88 21.53 -14.88 -0.69
N LEU A 89 21.73 -14.29 -1.88
CA LEU A 89 22.65 -14.83 -2.89
C LEU A 89 24.11 -14.81 -2.41
N PRO A 90 24.64 -13.74 -1.80
CA PRO A 90 25.97 -13.75 -1.21
C PRO A 90 26.10 -14.73 -0.05
N GLY A 91 25.06 -14.85 0.79
CA GLY A 91 25.01 -15.84 1.87
C GLY A 91 25.11 -17.28 1.36
N LEU A 92 24.42 -17.59 0.26
CA LEU A 92 24.50 -18.89 -0.42
C LEU A 92 25.90 -19.12 -1.01
N ILE A 93 26.50 -18.13 -1.68
CA ILE A 93 27.84 -18.26 -2.25
C ILE A 93 28.86 -18.55 -1.14
N LEU A 94 28.82 -17.79 -0.04
CA LEU A 94 29.71 -18.01 1.11
C LEU A 94 29.53 -19.39 1.70
N PHE A 95 28.28 -19.87 1.81
CA PHE A 95 27.98 -21.22 2.28
C PHE A 95 28.62 -22.29 1.38
N PHE A 96 28.46 -22.20 0.06
CA PHE A 96 29.05 -23.17 -0.88
C PHE A 96 30.58 -23.13 -0.93
N LEU A 97 31.21 -22.00 -0.61
CA LEU A 97 32.66 -21.86 -0.52
C LEU A 97 33.25 -22.38 0.81
N GLY A 98 32.50 -23.18 1.58
CA GLY A 98 32.92 -23.72 2.86
C GLY A 98 32.66 -22.80 4.06
N GLY A 99 31.84 -21.78 3.88
CA GLY A 99 31.43 -20.85 4.93
C GLY A 99 30.53 -21.49 5.98
N SER A 100 30.39 -20.79 7.12
CA SER A 100 29.56 -21.24 8.22
C SER A 100 28.06 -21.23 7.88
N HIS A 101 27.33 -22.26 8.33
CA HIS A 101 25.88 -22.33 8.21
C HIS A 101 25.18 -21.13 8.89
N TRP A 102 25.83 -20.54 9.89
CA TRP A 102 25.36 -19.34 10.59
C TRP A 102 25.25 -18.12 9.68
N ALA A 103 26.09 -18.00 8.66
CA ALA A 103 26.01 -16.89 7.70
C ALA A 103 24.73 -16.97 6.86
N LEU A 104 24.35 -18.17 6.44
CA LEU A 104 23.12 -18.41 5.70
C LEU A 104 21.89 -18.15 6.58
N ILE A 105 21.87 -18.74 7.79
CA ILE A 105 20.76 -18.57 8.75
C ILE A 105 20.59 -17.09 9.11
N GLY A 106 21.68 -16.40 9.47
CA GLY A 106 21.66 -14.98 9.80
C GLY A 106 21.19 -14.12 8.62
N GLY A 107 21.65 -14.41 7.41
CA GLY A 107 21.21 -13.72 6.20
C GLY A 107 19.72 -13.87 5.93
N VAL A 108 19.16 -15.06 6.09
CA VAL A 108 17.72 -15.32 5.92
C VAL A 108 16.89 -14.58 6.97
N TYR A 109 17.27 -14.65 8.26
CA TYR A 109 16.55 -13.92 9.31
C TYR A 109 16.61 -12.41 9.11
N TYR A 110 17.78 -11.88 8.72
CA TYR A 110 17.93 -10.46 8.44
C TYR A 110 17.08 -10.04 7.22
N ALA A 111 17.07 -10.83 6.14
CA ALA A 111 16.24 -10.56 4.97
C ALA A 111 14.75 -10.56 5.33
N PHE A 112 14.29 -11.52 6.15
CA PHE A 112 12.92 -11.56 6.64
C PHE A 112 12.57 -10.32 7.46
N PHE A 113 13.43 -9.94 8.41
CA PHE A 113 13.20 -8.73 9.21
C PHE A 113 13.18 -7.46 8.36
N ALA A 114 14.12 -7.31 7.42
CA ALA A 114 14.16 -6.17 6.51
C ALA A 114 12.90 -6.11 5.63
N TYR A 115 12.40 -7.26 5.17
CA TYR A 115 11.14 -7.34 4.43
C TYR A 115 9.94 -6.88 5.27
N LEU A 116 9.87 -7.27 6.56
CA LEU A 116 8.82 -6.81 7.47
C LEU A 116 8.81 -5.27 7.61
N LEU A 117 9.99 -4.63 7.64
CA LEU A 117 10.08 -3.17 7.69
C LEU A 117 9.53 -2.53 6.41
N VAL A 118 9.76 -3.14 5.24
CA VAL A 118 9.21 -2.67 3.97
C VAL A 118 7.69 -2.81 3.96
N GLU A 119 7.16 -3.96 4.37
CA GLU A 119 5.70 -4.16 4.46
C GLU A 119 5.05 -3.19 5.45
N ALA A 120 5.68 -2.92 6.59
CA ALA A 120 5.21 -1.91 7.53
C ALA A 120 5.16 -0.51 6.89
N TYR A 121 6.20 -0.12 6.17
CA TYR A 121 6.20 1.16 5.46
C TYR A 121 5.10 1.23 4.38
N ILE A 122 4.90 0.16 3.62
CA ILE A 122 3.84 0.06 2.61
C ILE A 122 2.47 0.18 3.25
N GLN A 123 2.22 -0.53 4.36
CA GLN A 123 0.96 -0.45 5.10
C GLN A 123 0.70 0.98 5.60
N ALA A 124 1.70 1.62 6.20
CA ALA A 124 1.58 3.00 6.66
C ALA A 124 1.26 3.96 5.51
N ASN A 125 1.86 3.73 4.33
CA ASN A 125 1.59 4.53 3.14
C ASN A 125 0.18 4.30 2.58
N SER A 126 -0.34 3.07 2.65
CA SER A 126 -1.73 2.73 2.30
C SER A 126 -2.71 3.46 3.21
N ASN A 127 -2.51 3.36 4.52
CA ASN A 127 -3.39 4.01 5.49
C ASN A 127 -3.34 5.54 5.34
N TYR A 128 -2.14 6.13 5.16
CA TYR A 128 -2.00 7.57 4.90
C TYR A 128 -2.74 8.00 3.61
N PHE A 129 -2.72 7.16 2.57
CA PHE A 129 -3.42 7.41 1.33
C PHE A 129 -4.94 7.42 1.53
N GLU A 130 -5.50 6.49 2.31
CA GLU A 130 -6.93 6.49 2.68
C GLU A 130 -7.34 7.79 3.36
N TYR A 131 -6.57 8.25 4.36
CA TYR A 131 -6.81 9.52 5.04
C TYR A 131 -6.77 10.71 4.07
N THR A 132 -5.81 10.71 3.13
CA THR A 132 -5.66 11.81 2.18
C THR A 132 -6.79 11.84 1.15
N LEU A 133 -7.23 10.68 0.68
CA LEU A 133 -8.40 10.56 -0.20
C LEU A 133 -9.68 10.99 0.52
N TYR A 134 -9.85 10.62 1.78
CA TYR A 134 -11.01 11.03 2.56
C TYR A 134 -11.07 12.54 2.76
N GLU A 135 -9.94 13.16 3.12
CA GLU A 135 -9.86 14.62 3.20
C GLU A 135 -10.17 15.30 1.85
N GLN A 136 -9.74 14.71 0.73
CA GLN A 136 -10.07 15.23 -0.59
C GLN A 136 -11.58 15.13 -0.87
N PHE A 137 -12.17 13.97 -0.57
CA PHE A 137 -13.61 13.74 -0.72
C PHE A 137 -14.43 14.76 0.09
N GLU A 138 -14.10 14.97 1.37
CA GLU A 138 -14.78 15.94 2.21
C GLU A 138 -14.69 17.37 1.64
N LYS A 139 -13.50 17.79 1.22
CA LYS A 139 -13.25 19.17 0.77
C LYS A 139 -13.88 19.49 -0.58
N GLU A 140 -13.91 18.52 -1.50
CA GLU A 140 -14.29 18.74 -2.90
C GLU A 140 -15.72 18.27 -3.22
N TYR A 141 -16.30 17.32 -2.45
CA TYR A 141 -17.55 16.64 -2.83
C TYR A 141 -18.65 16.64 -1.76
N ILE A 142 -18.34 16.96 -0.49
CA ILE A 142 -19.33 17.06 0.61
C ILE A 142 -19.71 18.53 0.94
N LYS A 143 -19.01 19.51 0.35
CA LYS A 143 -19.12 20.94 0.67
C LYS A 143 -20.54 21.49 0.80
#